data_AF-A0A2V5USE0-F1
#
_entry.id   AF-A0A2V5USE0-F1
#
_cell.length_a   1.000
_cell.length_b   1.000
_cell.length_c   1.000
_cell.angle_alpha   90.00
_cell.angle_beta   90.00
_cell.angle_gamma   90.00
#
_symmetry.space_group_name_H-M   'P 1'
#
loop_
_entity.id
_entity.type
_entity.pdbx_description
1 polymer ?
#
loop_
_entity_poly.entity_id
_entity_poly.type
_entity_poly.pdbx_seq_one_letter_code
_entity_poly.pdbx_strand_id
1 'polypeptide(L)' 'MKIGDTAPDFEAQTSEGQIRFHDWIGNSWAILFSHPKD' A
#
# COMPACT_ATOMS: atom_id res chain seq x y z
N MET A 1 -10.87 -5.72 -6.13
CA MET A 1 -10.80 -4.26 -6.32
C MET A 1 -11.08 -3.94 -7.76
N LYS A 2 -11.79 -2.84 -8.00
CA LYS A 2 -12.07 -2.25 -9.31
C LYS A 2 -11.56 -0.82 -9.33
N ILE A 3 -11.47 -0.23 -10.52
CA ILE A 3 -11.10 1.18 -10.67
C ILE A 3 -12.17 2.04 -9.97
N GLY A 4 -11.70 2.97 -9.13
CA GLY A 4 -12.56 3.84 -8.32
C GLY A 4 -12.86 3.29 -6.92
N ASP A 5 -12.55 2.03 -6.62
CA ASP A 5 -12.65 1.50 -5.26
C ASP A 5 -11.59 2.13 -4.36
N THR A 6 -11.94 2.42 -3.11
CA THR A 6 -10.96 2.80 -2.09
C THR A 6 -10.03 1.64 -1.80
N ALA A 7 -8.72 1.91 -1.79
CA ALA A 7 -7.73 0.90 -1.44
C ALA A 7 -7.84 0.47 0.03
N PRO A 8 -7.63 -0.82 0.36
CA PRO A 8 -7.62 -1.28 1.75
C PRO A 8 -6.57 -0.53 2.55
N ASP A 9 -6.96 -0.09 3.76
CA ASP A 9 -6.03 0.49 4.71
C ASP A 9 -5.37 -0.62 5.53
N PHE A 10 -4.34 -1.25 4.95
CA PHE A 10 -3.65 -2.38 5.55
C PHE A 10 -2.46 -1.95 6.41
N GLU A 11 -2.09 -2.82 7.33
CA GLU A 11 -0.82 -2.75 8.05
C GLU A 11 0.15 -3.81 7.53
N ALA A 12 1.39 -3.43 7.24
CA ALA A 12 2.40 -4.33 6.71
C ALA A 12 3.80 -4.01 7.26
N GLN A 13 4.62 -5.05 7.44
CA GLN A 13 6.06 -4.89 7.67
C GLN A 13 6.76 -4.62 6.33
N THR A 14 7.54 -3.55 6.28
CA THR A 14 8.36 -3.18 5.13
C THR A 14 9.84 -3.12 5.53
N SER A 15 10.73 -2.92 4.56
CA SER A 15 12.16 -2.68 4.85
C SER A 15 12.40 -1.40 5.67
N GLU A 16 11.45 -0.47 5.69
CA GLU A 16 11.52 0.79 6.44
C GLU A 16 10.73 0.72 7.76
N GLY A 17 10.27 -0.47 8.15
CA GLY A 17 9.47 -0.71 9.34
C GLY A 17 7.99 -0.95 9.04
N GLN A 18 7.18 -0.96 10.09
CA GLN A 18 5.74 -1.16 9.98
C GLN A 18 5.05 0.08 9.43
N ILE A 19 4.18 -0.09 8.44
CA ILE A 19 3.36 0.98 7.89
C ILE A 19 1.88 0.67 8.06
N ARG A 20 1.07 1.73 8.12
CA ARG A 20 -0.35 1.73 7.81
C ARG A 20 -0.54 2.47 6.49
N PHE A 21 -1.18 1.82 5.51
CA PHE A 21 -1.08 2.26 4.11
C PHE A 21 -1.59 3.68 3.88
N HIS A 22 -2.73 4.07 4.46
CA HIS A 22 -3.30 5.41 4.26
C HIS A 22 -2.49 6.51 4.97
N ASP A 23 -1.95 6.21 6.16
CA ASP A 23 -1.10 7.16 6.89
C ASP A 23 0.24 7.39 6.16
N TRP A 24 0.81 6.33 5.60
CA TRP A 24 2.08 6.39 4.88
C TRP A 24 1.98 7.18 3.57
N ILE A 25 0.90 7.01 2.79
CA ILE A 25 0.70 7.74 1.52
C ILE A 25 0.27 9.20 1.75
N GLY A 26 -0.51 9.47 2.82
CA GLY A 26 -1.07 10.78 3.10
C GLY A 26 -1.86 11.35 1.91
N ASN A 27 -1.54 12.58 1.51
CA ASN A 27 -2.19 13.27 0.37
C ASN A 27 -1.45 13.05 -0.97
N SER A 28 -0.56 12.07 -1.06
CA SER A 28 0.24 11.79 -2.25
C SER A 28 -0.38 10.70 -3.13
N TRP A 29 0.13 10.56 -4.35
CA TRP A 29 -0.13 9.38 -5.18
C TRP A 29 0.85 8.25 -4.86
N ALA A 30 0.40 7.00 -4.95
CA ALA A 30 1.25 5.82 -4.81
C ALA A 30 0.95 4.79 -5.90
N ILE A 31 1.97 3.98 -6.20
CA ILE A 31 1.90 2.83 -7.10
C ILE A 31 2.35 1.61 -6.29
N LEU A 32 1.49 0.60 -6.18
CA LEU A 32 1.81 -0.66 -5.52
C LEU A 32 2.02 -1.74 -6.58
N PHE A 33 3.19 -2.38 -6.55
CA PHE A 33 3.52 -3.52 -7.40
C PHE A 33 3.93 -4.70 -6.53
N SER A 34 3.63 -5.91 -6.99
CA SER A 34 4.08 -7.15 -6.36
C SER A 34 4.86 -7.98 -7.36
N HIS A 35 5.92 -8.63 -6.91
CA HIS A 35 6.59 -9.66 -7.66
C HIS A 35 6.25 -11.02 -7.05
N PRO A 36 5.94 -12.05 -7.86
CA PRO A 36 5.86 -13.41 -7.35
C PRO A 36 7.23 -13.82 -6.82
N LYS A 37 7.23 -14.74 -5.86
CA LYS A 37 8.44 -15.41 -5.45
C LYS A 37 8.59 -16.62 -6.38
N ASP A 38 9.47 -16.46 -7.37
CA ASP A 38 9.68 -17.34 -8.54
C ASP A 38 8.42 -17.57 -9.40
#